data_AF-A0A1E4ZIM3-F1
#
_entry.id   AF-A0A1E4ZIM3-F1
#
_cell.length_a   1.000
_cell.length_b   1.000
_cell.length_c   1.000
_cell.angle_alpha   90.00
_cell.angle_beta   90.00
_cell.angle_gamma   90.00
#
_symmetry.space_group_name_H-M   'P 1'
#
loop_
_entity.id
_entity.type
_entity.pdbx_description
1 polymer ?
#
loop_
_entity_poly.entity_id
_entity_poly.type
_entity_poly.pdbx_seq_one_letter_code
_entity_poly.pdbx_strand_id
1 'polypeptide(L)'
;MGRKKITIDWTKVDKALIAGANGVQVASMLGVHPETLYDRCKEKFKTDFSDYSRQKKEKGNLNLLTKQYDLAIEGDRGMLIWLGKQRLGQKDKHDHDHTTNGKDMGVAPITWVDGKD
;
A
#
# COMPACT_ATOMS: atom_id res chain seq x y z
N MET A 1 15.55 16.73 38.99
CA MET A 1 14.19 16.17 38.86
C MET A 1 13.88 15.95 37.39
N GLY A 2 13.88 14.70 36.91
CA GLY A 2 13.59 14.38 35.51
C GLY A 2 12.11 14.57 35.17
N ARG A 3 11.81 14.97 33.93
CA ARG A 3 10.44 15.11 33.41
C ARG A 3 9.68 13.78 33.63
N LYS A 4 8.48 13.86 34.22
CA LYS A 4 7.61 12.68 34.42
C LYS A 4 7.39 11.97 33.08
N LYS A 5 7.79 10.70 33.01
CA LYS A 5 7.60 9.84 31.83
C LYS A 5 6.10 9.62 31.62
N ILE A 6 5.57 9.99 30.45
CA ILE A 6 4.19 9.66 30.06
C ILE A 6 4.03 8.14 30.02
N THR A 7 2.91 7.65 30.56
CA THR A 7 2.50 6.23 30.50
C THR A 7 1.87 5.97 29.13
N ILE A 8 2.48 5.09 28.34
CA ILE A 8 1.97 4.70 27.02
C ILE A 8 1.02 3.51 27.19
N ASP A 9 -0.20 3.64 26.66
CA ASP A 9 -1.14 2.54 26.55
C ASP A 9 -0.80 1.69 25.31
N TRP A 10 -0.07 0.61 25.55
CA TRP A 10 0.39 -0.30 24.51
C TRP A 10 -0.73 -1.13 23.89
N THR A 11 -1.88 -1.28 24.56
CA THR A 11 -3.04 -1.96 23.98
C THR A 11 -3.62 -1.13 22.85
N LYS A 12 -3.66 0.19 23.00
CA LYS A 12 -4.07 1.12 21.93
C LYS A 12 -3.06 1.13 20.79
N VAL A 13 -1.76 1.14 21.10
CA VAL A 13 -0.69 1.03 20.10
C VAL A 13 -0.87 -0.23 19.26
N ASP A 14 -1.07 -1.39 19.91
CA ASP A 14 -1.26 -2.65 19.22
C ASP A 14 -2.48 -2.66 18.31
N LYS A 15 -3.62 -2.18 18.81
CA LYS A 15 -4.84 -2.07 18.00
C LYS A 15 -4.64 -1.19 16.77
N ALA A 16 -3.99 -0.04 16.94
CA ALA A 16 -3.73 0.87 15.83
C ALA A 16 -2.76 0.26 14.80
N LEU A 17 -1.69 -0.41 15.24
CA LEU A 17 -0.75 -1.07 14.33
C LEU A 17 -1.38 -2.26 13.61
N ILE A 18 -2.22 -3.05 14.29
CA ILE A 18 -3.01 -4.14 13.69
C ILE A 18 -3.99 -3.58 12.65
N ALA A 19 -4.54 -2.39 12.87
CA ALA A 19 -5.39 -1.71 11.87
C ALA A 19 -4.59 -1.12 10.69
N GLY A 20 -3.26 -1.22 10.67
CA GLY A 20 -2.41 -0.74 9.59
C GLY A 20 -1.80 0.65 9.81
N ALA A 21 -2.00 1.29 10.97
CA ALA A 21 -1.46 2.62 11.25
C ALA A 21 0.08 2.65 11.21
N ASN A 22 0.65 3.80 10.87
CA ASN A 22 2.08 4.05 10.94
C ASN A 22 2.51 4.61 12.31
N GLY A 23 3.81 4.60 12.60
CA GLY A 23 4.34 5.07 13.89
C GLY A 23 4.00 6.53 14.21
N VAL A 24 3.92 7.39 13.19
CA VAL A 24 3.57 8.80 13.33
C VAL A 24 2.10 8.99 13.72
N GLN A 25 1.19 8.24 13.10
CA GLN A 25 -0.24 8.22 13.43
C GLN A 25 -0.47 7.71 14.85
N VAL A 26 0.25 6.66 15.26
CA VAL A 26 0.18 6.13 16.63
C VAL A 26 0.72 7.16 17.63
N ALA A 27 1.83 7.83 17.32
CA ALA A 27 2.40 8.86 18.17
C ALA A 27 1.48 10.08 18.30
N SER A 28 0.86 10.50 17.19
CA SER A 28 -0.16 11.56 17.16
C SER A 28 -1.38 11.20 18.01
N MET A 29 -1.89 9.96 17.89
CA MET A 29 -2.99 9.44 18.72
C MET A 29 -2.67 9.49 20.22
N LEU A 30 -1.40 9.30 20.59
CA LEU A 30 -0.92 9.34 21.97
C LEU A 30 -0.49 10.74 22.43
N GLY A 31 -0.45 11.73 21.54
CA GLY A 31 0.04 13.08 21.82
C GLY A 31 1.55 13.13 22.17
N VAL A 32 2.36 12.23 21.60
CA VAL A 32 3.81 12.16 21.84
C VAL A 32 4.58 12.29 20.54
N HIS A 33 5.86 12.66 20.63
CA HIS A 33 6.75 12.64 19.48
C HIS A 33 7.05 11.19 19.06
N PRO A 34 7.14 10.85 17.76
CA PRO A 34 7.42 9.49 17.29
C PRO A 34 8.67 8.86 17.89
N GLU A 35 9.77 9.61 17.99
CA GLU A 35 11.00 9.12 18.64
C GLU A 35 10.77 8.68 20.09
N THR A 36 9.91 9.40 20.84
CA THR A 36 9.57 8.99 22.21
C THR A 36 8.84 7.66 22.22
N LEU A 37 7.98 7.39 21.24
CA LEU A 37 7.33 6.09 21.11
C LEU A 37 8.35 4.99 20.77
N TYR A 38 9.31 5.28 19.89
CA TYR A 38 10.30 4.31 19.44
C TYR A 38 11.28 3.93 20.55
N ASP A 39 11.80 4.92 21.28
CA ASP A 39 12.66 4.68 22.43
C ASP A 39 11.96 3.84 23.50
N ARG A 40 10.70 4.16 23.79
CA ARG A 40 9.90 3.41 24.77
C ARG A 40 9.58 2.00 24.29
N CYS A 41 9.45 1.79 22.98
CA CYS A 41 9.28 0.46 22.39
C CYS A 41 10.55 -0.37 22.62
N LYS A 42 11.73 0.19 22.36
CA LYS A 42 13.02 -0.46 22.62
C LYS A 42 13.22 -0.75 24.11
N GLU A 43 12.90 0.20 24.99
CA GLU A 43 13.01 0.02 26.45
C GLU A 43 12.16 -1.17 26.93
N LYS A 44 10.89 -1.26 26.48
CA LYS A 44 9.89 -2.22 26.96
C LYS A 44 9.98 -3.60 26.31
N PHE A 45 10.09 -3.65 24.98
CA PHE A 45 10.02 -4.89 24.20
C PHE A 45 11.38 -5.38 23.71
N LYS A 46 12.46 -4.61 23.97
CA LYS A 46 13.83 -4.96 23.56
C LYS A 46 13.98 -5.22 22.05
N THR A 47 13.15 -4.57 21.24
CA THR A 47 13.15 -4.67 19.79
C THR A 47 12.94 -3.28 19.17
N ASP A 48 13.43 -3.10 17.95
CA ASP A 48 13.21 -1.88 17.19
C ASP A 48 11.72 -1.73 16.83
N PHE A 49 11.26 -0.48 16.77
CA PHE A 49 9.87 -0.20 16.45
C PHE A 49 9.48 -0.68 15.05
N SER A 50 10.43 -0.72 14.10
CA SER A 50 10.23 -1.27 12.76
C SER A 50 9.78 -2.72 12.82
N ASP A 51 10.54 -3.58 13.52
CA ASP A 51 10.23 -5.00 13.67
C ASP A 51 8.94 -5.21 14.47
N TYR A 52 8.76 -4.45 15.55
CA TYR A 52 7.54 -4.47 16.34
C TYR A 52 6.30 -4.15 15.48
N SER A 53 6.36 -3.04 14.73
CA SER A 53 5.26 -2.60 13.89
C SER A 53 4.98 -3.58 12.76
N ARG A 54 6.02 -4.18 12.15
CA ARG A 54 5.88 -5.22 11.12
C ARG A 54 5.11 -6.41 11.67
N GLN A 55 5.51 -6.95 12.83
CA GLN A 55 4.82 -8.10 13.43
C GLN A 55 3.33 -7.84 13.70
N LYS A 56 3.00 -6.64 14.20
CA LYS A 56 1.60 -6.25 14.46
C LYS A 56 0.80 -6.05 13.17
N LYS A 57 1.41 -5.47 12.15
CA LYS A 57 0.79 -5.29 10.84
C LYS A 57 0.54 -6.62 10.14
N GLU A 58 1.48 -7.56 10.18
CA GLU A 58 1.27 -8.90 9.61
C GLU A 58 0.09 -9.63 10.28
N LYS A 59 -0.06 -9.48 11.61
CA LYS A 59 -1.24 -10.00 12.31
C LYS A 59 -2.54 -9.33 11.81
N GLY A 60 -2.50 -8.02 11.58
CA GLY A 60 -3.62 -7.27 10.98
C GLY A 60 -3.97 -7.74 9.57
N ASN A 61 -2.95 -7.88 8.72
CA ASN A 61 -3.08 -8.37 7.35
C ASN A 61 -3.70 -9.76 7.32
N LEU A 62 -3.29 -10.66 8.22
CA LEU A 62 -3.89 -11.98 8.34
C LEU A 62 -5.37 -11.90 8.72
N ASN A 63 -5.74 -11.07 9.70
CA ASN A 63 -7.14 -10.88 10.07
C ASN A 63 -7.99 -10.38 8.90
N LEU A 64 -7.48 -9.39 8.16
CA LEU A 64 -8.13 -8.87 6.96
C LEU A 64 -8.27 -9.96 5.89
N LEU A 65 -7.19 -10.71 5.63
CA LEU A 65 -7.17 -11.80 4.66
C LEU A 65 -8.18 -12.90 5.01
N THR A 66 -8.27 -13.29 6.28
CA THR A 66 -9.28 -14.27 6.74
C THR A 66 -10.69 -13.76 6.46
N LYS A 67 -10.98 -12.49 6.79
CA LYS A 67 -12.30 -11.90 6.52
C LYS A 67 -12.61 -11.77 5.03
N GLN A 68 -11.63 -11.40 4.22
CA GLN A 68 -11.77 -11.40 2.76
C GLN A 68 -12.06 -12.80 2.23
N TYR A 69 -11.38 -13.82 2.75
CA TYR A 69 -11.64 -15.20 2.36
C TYR A 69 -13.04 -15.66 2.75
N ASP A 70 -13.46 -15.42 3.99
CA ASP A 70 -14.80 -15.77 4.48
C ASP A 70 -15.89 -15.14 3.59
N LEU A 71 -15.80 -13.82 3.33
CA LEU A 71 -16.74 -13.10 2.47
C LEU A 71 -16.78 -13.65 1.04
N ALA A 72 -15.62 -14.03 0.49
CA ALA A 72 -15.56 -14.62 -0.84
C ALA A 72 -16.28 -15.98 -0.90
N ILE A 73 -16.11 -16.82 0.12
CA ILE A 73 -16.79 -18.12 0.24
C ILE A 73 -18.30 -17.96 0.45
N GLU A 74 -18.72 -16.92 1.17
CA GLU A 74 -20.14 -16.55 1.33
C GLU A 74 -20.80 -16.06 0.01
N GLY A 75 -19.99 -15.80 -1.03
CA GLY A 75 -20.48 -15.49 -2.37
C GLY A 75 -20.28 -14.03 -2.79
N ASP A 76 -19.46 -13.24 -2.08
CA ASP A 76 -19.10 -11.90 -2.54
C ASP A 76 -18.30 -11.98 -3.86
N ARG A 77 -18.98 -11.68 -4.97
CA ARG A 77 -18.39 -11.76 -6.32
C ARG A 77 -17.18 -10.87 -6.49
N GLY A 78 -17.20 -9.66 -5.89
CA GLY A 78 -16.10 -8.72 -5.97
C GLY A 78 -14.84 -9.28 -5.32
N MET A 79 -14.99 -9.88 -4.15
CA MET A 79 -13.91 -10.49 -3.39
C MET A 79 -13.38 -11.76 -4.06
N LEU A 80 -14.25 -12.58 -4.66
CA LEU A 80 -13.84 -13.72 -5.48
C LEU A 80 -12.93 -13.29 -6.65
N ILE A 81 -13.34 -12.24 -7.38
CA ILE A 81 -12.53 -11.67 -8.46
C ILE A 81 -11.21 -11.10 -7.91
N TRP A 82 -11.27 -10.35 -6.80
CA TRP A 82 -10.09 -9.74 -6.20
C TRP A 82 -9.06 -10.79 -5.75
N LEU A 83 -9.48 -11.81 -4.99
CA LEU A 83 -8.60 -12.90 -4.56
C LEU A 83 -8.11 -13.73 -5.75
N GLY A 84 -8.94 -13.95 -6.78
CA GLY A 84 -8.53 -14.60 -8.02
C GLY A 84 -7.37 -13.85 -8.70
N LYS A 85 -7.44 -12.53 -8.76
CA LYS A 85 -6.35 -11.70 -9.31
C LYS A 85 -5.12 -11.71 -8.41
N GLN A 86 -5.28 -11.41 -7.11
CA GLN A 86 -4.17 -11.19 -6.20
C GLN A 86 -3.45 -12.48 -5.78
N ARG A 87 -4.16 -13.59 -5.60
CA ARG A 87 -3.58 -14.86 -5.10
C ARG A 87 -3.41 -15.91 -6.19
N LEU A 88 -4.27 -15.92 -7.21
CA LEU A 88 -4.25 -16.93 -8.28
C LEU A 88 -3.66 -16.40 -9.59
N GLY A 89 -3.25 -15.12 -9.63
CA GLY A 89 -2.61 -14.52 -10.79
C GLY A 89 -3.53 -14.32 -12.00
N GLN A 90 -4.85 -14.31 -11.78
CA GLN A 90 -5.81 -14.03 -12.85
C GLN A 90 -5.64 -12.59 -13.35
N LYS A 91 -5.80 -12.39 -14.66
CA LYS A 91 -5.66 -11.08 -15.31
C LYS A 91 -6.89 -10.79 -16.14
N ASP A 92 -7.28 -9.52 -16.22
CA ASP A 92 -8.30 -9.09 -17.16
C ASP A 92 -7.72 -9.16 -18.59
N LYS A 93 -8.46 -9.79 -19.51
CA LYS A 93 -8.13 -9.71 -20.94
C LYS A 93 -8.65 -8.36 -21.46
N HIS A 94 -7.74 -7.52 -21.93
CA HIS A 94 -8.08 -6.35 -22.73
C HIS A 94 -7.84 -6.73 -24.19
N ASP A 95 -8.90 -6.83 -24.98
CA ASP A 95 -8.79 -7.01 -26.42
C ASP A 95 -8.56 -5.63 -27.04
N HIS A 96 -7.36 -5.39 -27.56
CA HIS A 96 -7.02 -4.16 -28.25
C HIS A 96 -6.97 -4.44 -29.75
N ASP A 97 -8.14 -4.45 -30.39
CA ASP A 97 -8.25 -4.43 -31.86
C ASP A 97 -7.95 -3.01 -32.38
N HIS A 98 -6.66 -2.66 -32.46
CA HIS A 98 -6.22 -1.49 -33.22
C HIS A 98 -6.01 -1.89 -34.69
N THR A 99 -7.09 -1.98 -35.46
CA THR A 99 -6.99 -1.98 -36.93
C THR A 99 -6.71 -0.55 -37.39
N THR A 100 -5.44 -0.15 -37.45
CA THR A 100 -5.03 1.06 -38.17
C THR A 100 -4.95 0.73 -39.67
N ASN A 101 -6.08 0.86 -40.37
CA ASN A 101 -6.07 0.83 -41.83
C ASN A 101 -5.50 2.18 -42.31
N GLY A 102 -4.17 2.25 -42.41
CA GLY A 102 -3.45 3.41 -42.90
C GLY A 102 -3.81 3.67 -44.36
N LYS A 103 -4.75 4.59 -44.60
CA LYS A 103 -4.88 5.26 -45.89
C LYS A 103 -3.79 6.32 -45.95
N ASP A 104 -2.78 6.04 -46.76
CA ASP A 104 -1.70 6.94 -47.12
C ASP A 104 -2.25 8.33 -47.45
N MET A 105 -2.05 9.29 -46.55
CA MET A 105 -2.20 10.71 -46.85
C MET A 105 -0.96 11.11 -47.65
N GLY A 106 -1.11 11.13 -48.98
CA GLY A 106 -0.04 11.50 -49.90
C GLY A 106 0.52 12.89 -49.59
N VAL A 107 1.73 12.92 -49.04
CA VAL A 107 2.54 14.14 -48.97
C VAL A 107 3.41 14.15 -50.23
N ALA A 108 3.10 15.04 -51.18
CA ALA A 108 3.94 15.26 -52.34
C ALA A 108 5.32 15.79 -51.90
N PRO A 109 6.43 15.35 -52.51
CA PRO A 109 7.76 15.79 -52.11
C PRO A 109 7.97 17.27 -52.47
N ILE A 110 8.38 18.06 -51.48
CA ILE A 110 8.82 19.45 -51.66
C ILE A 110 10.20 19.40 -52.35
N THR A 111 10.31 19.90 -53.59
CA THR A 111 11.60 20.07 -54.26
C THR A 111 12.18 21.44 -53.91
N TRP A 112 13.38 21.45 -53.33
CA TRP A 112 14.17 22.67 -53.14
C TRP A 112 14.96 22.94 -54.41
N VAL A 113 14.76 24.12 -55.02
CA VAL A 113 15.58 24.59 -56.14
C VAL A 113 16.76 25.35 -55.54
N ASP A 114 17.95 24.75 -55.60
CA ASP A 114 19.19 25.42 -55.20
C ASP A 114 19.46 26.61 -56.14
N GLY A 115 19.41 27.82 -55.57
CA GLY A 115 19.92 29.01 -56.21
C GLY A 115 21.45 28.94 -56.26
N LYS A 116 22.01 28.98 -57.48
CA LYS A 116 23.44 29.20 -57.70
C LYS A 116 23.61 30.22 -58.81
N ASP A 117 24.16 31.37 -58.39
CA ASP A 117 24.86 32.44 -59.11
C ASP A 117 24.36 32.88 -60.50
#